data_AF-A0A9D4PCB9-F1
#
_entry.id   AF-A0A9D4PCB9-F1
#
_cell.length_a   1.000
_cell.length_b   1.000
_cell.length_c   1.000
_cell.angle_alpha   90.00
_cell.angle_beta   90.00
_cell.angle_gamma   90.00
#
_symmetry.space_group_name_H-M   'P 1'
#
loop_
_entity.id
_entity.type
_entity.pdbx_description
1 polymer ?
#
loop_
_entity_poly.entity_id
_entity_poly.type
_entity_poly.pdbx_seq_one_letter_code
_entity_poly.pdbx_strand_id
1 'polypeptide(L)'
;MSVGDMAKASRGNAESGFEVQLYVYDLSKGLAKKLSPALLGKELPGVWHTSIVVRGTEYFFGSTGIDSCPAGKTALQNPDRVVSLGRTELPHDVFLEYIRDLGKSTYKGSTYNLFRHNCNNFSQDVAMFLTGKSIPREILELPDEFLRTPMGNTLVPLFEHLAINVDKAPGQGSPGGVQQSSKGSRSPERSGRSKRSSPRGKTSGEKSPDGGSDEDGEDKSGDDQPVFYPRVDGIASFKELEKHLKKTTITDRERSQLDRLREYLVNGHGAWALGQELLDVFEKLLISQDGNCGARLSLLRVLQAVALFKDVVLFLHQDRKKHVIMSYVNRIATLSPQEQDEVLKLLCNLCSHVASCEWLLYISEWREDGGTRQVCSNAKATVRAAVCGLLCGRRLAQEFGAALVFNLTTREMFDDLAEQLTEAIAQFLKGDLSEEQVYRALAALHRLLRLSYNEVSAKVQSISPYLQKLAGSSERVKNLVTQISSKVSPPASVPKK
;
A
#
# COMPACT_ATOMS: atom_id res chain seq x y z
N MET A 1 45.59 -5.33 -60.08
CA MET A 1 44.66 -6.20 -59.33
C MET A 1 43.25 -5.84 -59.76
N SER A 2 42.51 -6.86 -60.17
CA SER A 2 41.32 -6.76 -61.03
C SER A 2 40.08 -6.36 -60.21
N VAL A 3 39.01 -5.94 -60.88
CA VAL A 3 37.65 -5.72 -60.34
C VAL A 3 37.11 -6.96 -59.59
N GLY A 4 37.75 -8.13 -59.74
CA GLY A 4 37.52 -9.33 -58.95
C GLY A 4 38.10 -9.36 -57.52
N ASP A 5 38.98 -8.43 -57.14
CA ASP A 5 39.60 -8.39 -55.81
C ASP A 5 38.77 -7.58 -54.78
N MET A 6 37.78 -6.80 -55.24
CA MET A 6 36.76 -6.18 -54.38
C MET A 6 35.56 -7.11 -54.09
N ALA A 7 35.43 -8.22 -54.81
CA ALA A 7 34.35 -9.19 -54.64
C ALA A 7 34.69 -10.35 -53.67
N LYS A 8 35.78 -10.24 -52.90
CA LYS A 8 36.20 -11.24 -51.89
C LYS A 8 36.16 -10.75 -50.44
N ALA A 9 35.59 -9.57 -50.19
CA ALA A 9 35.15 -9.15 -48.85
C ALA A 9 33.66 -9.43 -48.58
N SER A 10 32.96 -10.16 -49.47
CA SER A 10 31.51 -10.45 -49.34
C SER A 10 31.19 -11.89 -48.92
N ARG A 11 32.09 -12.56 -48.20
CA ARG A 11 31.81 -13.86 -47.57
C ARG A 11 32.24 -13.89 -46.11
N GLY A 12 31.79 -12.89 -45.36
CA GLY A 12 31.45 -13.07 -43.95
C GLY A 12 29.93 -13.18 -43.89
N ASN A 13 29.42 -14.36 -43.57
CA ASN A 13 27.99 -14.60 -43.37
C ASN A 13 27.52 -13.77 -42.17
N ALA A 14 27.12 -12.52 -42.41
CA ALA A 14 26.55 -11.66 -41.40
C ALA A 14 25.11 -12.13 -41.18
N GLU A 15 24.90 -12.93 -40.13
CA GLU A 15 23.58 -13.34 -39.67
C GLU A 15 22.69 -12.11 -39.46
N SER A 16 21.80 -11.82 -40.42
CA SER A 16 21.06 -10.57 -40.60
C SER A 16 19.88 -10.39 -39.65
N GLY A 17 20.08 -10.58 -38.34
CA GLY A 17 19.02 -10.39 -37.35
C GLY A 17 19.55 -9.86 -36.02
N PHE A 18 18.67 -9.35 -35.18
CA PHE A 18 18.98 -8.86 -33.84
C PHE A 18 18.64 -9.94 -32.83
N GLU A 19 19.55 -10.22 -31.92
CA GLU A 19 19.30 -11.20 -30.86
C GLU A 19 18.12 -10.76 -29.99
N VAL A 20 17.23 -11.70 -29.72
CA VAL A 20 16.10 -11.54 -28.80
C VAL A 20 16.32 -12.48 -27.63
N GLN A 21 16.28 -11.92 -26.43
CA GLN A 21 16.50 -12.65 -25.20
C GLN A 21 15.31 -12.48 -24.27
N LEU A 22 15.01 -13.52 -23.50
CA LEU A 22 14.11 -13.48 -22.36
C LEU A 22 14.95 -13.38 -21.10
N TYR A 23 14.80 -12.29 -20.37
CA TYR A 23 15.35 -12.16 -19.03
C TYR A 23 14.33 -12.74 -18.05
N VAL A 24 14.79 -13.64 -17.19
CA VAL A 24 13.97 -14.35 -16.21
C VAL A 24 14.50 -14.03 -14.82
N TYR A 25 13.61 -13.56 -13.97
CA TYR A 25 13.88 -13.21 -12.59
C TYR A 25 13.03 -14.09 -11.69
N ASP A 26 13.64 -14.66 -10.65
CA ASP A 26 12.90 -15.23 -9.53
C ASP A 26 12.69 -14.13 -8.49
N LEU A 27 11.47 -13.58 -8.43
CA LEU A 27 11.10 -12.56 -7.44
C LEU A 27 11.23 -13.08 -6.00
N SER A 28 11.25 -14.39 -5.80
CA SER A 28 11.47 -15.01 -4.49
C SER A 28 12.94 -15.26 -4.16
N LYS A 29 13.86 -15.07 -5.11
CA LYS A 29 15.30 -15.35 -4.97
C LYS A 29 15.61 -16.72 -4.36
N GLY A 30 14.94 -17.76 -4.87
CA GLY A 30 15.07 -19.16 -4.48
C GLY A 30 14.26 -19.56 -3.24
N LEU A 31 13.52 -18.63 -2.62
CA LEU A 31 12.69 -18.93 -1.46
C LEU A 31 11.44 -19.73 -1.82
N ALA A 32 10.82 -19.48 -2.98
CA ALA A 32 9.63 -20.21 -3.40
C ALA A 32 9.92 -21.71 -3.48
N LYS A 33 11.06 -22.09 -4.08
CA LYS A 33 11.50 -23.49 -4.17
C LYS A 33 11.68 -24.17 -2.81
N LYS A 34 12.18 -23.44 -1.81
CA LYS A 34 12.41 -23.99 -0.47
C LYS A 34 11.13 -24.08 0.36
N LEU A 35 10.22 -23.13 0.20
CA LEU A 35 9.09 -22.94 1.12
C LEU A 35 7.77 -23.49 0.59
N SER A 36 7.58 -23.53 -0.73
CA SER A 36 6.32 -23.96 -1.31
C SER A 36 5.93 -25.42 -0.97
N PRO A 37 6.84 -26.40 -0.76
CA PRO A 37 6.42 -27.74 -0.33
C PRO A 37 5.69 -27.71 1.01
N ALA A 38 6.18 -26.92 1.96
CA ALA A 38 5.59 -26.79 3.29
C ALA A 38 4.30 -25.95 3.28
N LEU A 39 4.22 -24.95 2.40
CA LEU A 39 3.10 -24.01 2.34
C LEU A 39 1.97 -24.50 1.43
N LEU A 40 2.30 -24.89 0.21
CA LEU A 40 1.34 -25.22 -0.84
C LEU A 40 1.15 -26.74 -1.01
N GLY A 41 1.93 -27.55 -0.29
CA GLY A 41 1.97 -29.01 -0.49
C GLY A 41 2.60 -29.41 -1.83
N LYS A 42 3.24 -28.46 -2.53
CA LYS A 42 3.85 -28.65 -3.85
C LYS A 42 5.09 -27.78 -3.99
N GLU A 43 6.17 -28.34 -4.53
CA GLU A 43 7.36 -27.57 -4.92
C GLU A 43 7.03 -26.71 -6.15
N LEU A 44 7.23 -25.40 -6.02
CA LEU A 44 7.18 -24.41 -7.10
C LEU A 44 8.61 -23.95 -7.35
N PRO A 45 9.09 -23.94 -8.59
CA PRO A 45 10.50 -23.72 -8.86
C PRO A 45 10.96 -22.27 -8.66
N GLY A 46 10.04 -21.30 -8.55
CA GLY A 46 10.31 -19.88 -8.41
C GLY A 46 9.03 -19.04 -8.51
N VAL A 47 9.14 -17.72 -8.35
CA VAL A 47 8.11 -16.74 -8.74
C VAL A 47 8.63 -15.96 -9.93
N TRP A 48 8.25 -16.39 -11.13
CA TRP A 48 8.84 -15.87 -12.36
C TRP A 48 8.29 -14.50 -12.74
N HIS A 49 9.18 -13.53 -12.87
CA HIS A 49 8.98 -12.30 -13.64
C HIS A 49 9.86 -12.37 -14.89
N THR A 50 9.32 -11.94 -16.03
CA THR A 50 10.05 -11.95 -17.29
C THR A 50 9.94 -10.65 -18.07
N SER A 51 10.96 -10.40 -18.87
CA SER A 51 11.06 -9.25 -19.77
C SER A 51 11.75 -9.67 -21.08
N ILE A 52 11.47 -8.94 -22.16
CA ILE A 52 12.09 -9.16 -23.47
C ILE A 52 13.20 -8.15 -23.67
N VAL A 53 14.40 -8.65 -23.98
CA VAL A 53 15.54 -7.82 -24.35
C VAL A 53 15.80 -7.95 -25.85
N VAL A 54 15.77 -6.83 -26.54
CA VAL A 54 16.14 -6.74 -27.96
C VAL A 54 16.86 -5.42 -28.20
N ARG A 55 17.99 -5.47 -28.93
CA ARG A 55 18.85 -4.30 -29.19
C ARG A 55 19.32 -3.57 -27.93
N GLY A 56 19.54 -4.31 -26.84
CA GLY A 56 20.02 -3.76 -25.57
C GLY A 56 18.96 -3.05 -24.72
N THR A 57 17.70 -3.01 -25.17
CA THR A 57 16.57 -2.48 -24.42
C THR A 57 15.71 -3.63 -23.89
N GLU A 58 15.40 -3.57 -22.61
CA GLU A 58 14.51 -4.47 -21.88
C GLU A 58 13.11 -3.89 -21.84
N TYR A 59 12.11 -4.69 -22.22
CA TYR A 59 10.69 -4.33 -22.24
C TYR A 59 9.92 -5.27 -21.32
N PHE A 60 9.06 -4.71 -20.46
CA PHE A 60 8.27 -5.47 -19.50
C PHE A 60 6.90 -4.82 -19.29
N PHE A 61 5.97 -5.59 -18.72
CA PHE A 61 4.60 -5.14 -18.47
C PHE A 61 4.26 -5.23 -16.98
N GLY A 62 3.70 -4.15 -16.46
CA GLY A 62 3.26 -4.01 -15.08
C GLY A 62 1.94 -3.24 -14.97
N SER A 63 1.54 -2.98 -13.74
CA SER A 63 0.37 -2.19 -13.34
C SER A 63 0.37 -0.75 -13.87
N THR A 64 1.53 -0.20 -14.26
CA THR A 64 1.67 1.11 -14.91
C THR A 64 1.55 1.03 -16.44
N GLY A 65 1.56 -0.17 -17.03
CA GLY A 65 1.57 -0.41 -18.47
C GLY A 65 2.87 -1.07 -18.92
N ILE A 66 3.15 -0.98 -20.22
CA ILE A 66 4.43 -1.41 -20.77
C ILE A 66 5.47 -0.33 -20.50
N ASP A 67 6.61 -0.75 -19.97
CA ASP A 67 7.76 0.12 -19.73
C ASP A 67 9.03 -0.51 -20.32
N SER A 68 10.09 0.30 -20.44
CA SER A 68 11.36 -0.14 -21.00
C SER A 68 12.56 0.58 -20.41
N CYS A 69 13.67 -0.13 -20.27
CA CYS A 69 14.94 0.43 -19.79
C CYS A 69 16.13 -0.26 -20.47
N PRO A 70 17.37 0.24 -20.31
CA PRO A 70 18.54 -0.53 -20.73
C PRO A 70 18.59 -1.89 -20.01
N ALA A 71 19.06 -2.93 -20.71
CA ALA A 71 19.04 -4.29 -20.18
C ALA A 71 19.73 -4.43 -18.82
N GLY A 72 19.04 -5.04 -17.85
CA GLY A 72 19.53 -5.25 -16.49
C GLY A 72 19.60 -3.98 -15.62
N LYS A 73 18.93 -2.90 -16.03
CA LYS A 73 18.82 -1.64 -15.26
C LYS A 73 17.49 -1.47 -14.53
N THR A 74 16.65 -2.50 -14.53
CA THR A 74 15.48 -2.54 -13.63
C THR A 74 15.94 -2.58 -12.16
N ALA A 75 15.01 -2.35 -11.23
CA ALA A 75 15.30 -2.49 -9.81
C ALA A 75 15.58 -3.94 -9.37
N LEU A 76 15.24 -4.92 -10.21
CA LEU A 76 15.55 -6.33 -9.99
C LEU A 76 17.02 -6.67 -10.32
N GLN A 77 17.77 -5.70 -10.88
CA GLN A 77 19.17 -5.82 -11.25
C GLN A 77 19.41 -6.92 -12.29
N ASN A 78 20.35 -7.83 -12.06
CA ASN A 78 20.73 -8.86 -13.03
C ASN A 78 19.67 -9.99 -13.07
N PRO A 79 19.34 -10.51 -14.27
CA PRO A 79 18.45 -11.65 -14.40
C PRO A 79 19.06 -12.91 -13.80
N ASP A 80 18.21 -13.73 -13.18
CA ASP A 80 18.62 -15.02 -12.62
C ASP A 80 18.87 -16.05 -13.73
N ARG A 81 18.18 -15.90 -14.88
CA ARG A 81 18.37 -16.72 -16.08
C ARG A 81 18.13 -15.88 -17.35
N VAL A 82 19.03 -16.00 -18.33
CA VAL A 82 18.86 -15.42 -19.68
C VAL A 82 18.60 -16.55 -20.66
N VAL A 83 17.50 -16.47 -21.41
CA VAL A 83 17.13 -17.47 -22.42
C VAL A 83 17.17 -16.83 -23.80
N SER A 84 17.97 -17.38 -24.73
CA SER A 84 17.96 -16.90 -26.11
C SER A 84 16.70 -17.38 -26.83
N LEU A 85 15.91 -16.43 -27.34
CA LEU A 85 14.69 -16.70 -28.12
C LEU A 85 14.99 -16.74 -29.63
N GLY A 86 16.24 -16.51 -30.04
CA GLY A 86 16.67 -16.47 -31.44
C GLY A 86 16.96 -15.06 -31.92
N ARG A 87 16.79 -14.83 -33.22
CA ARG A 87 17.04 -13.55 -33.86
C ARG A 87 15.78 -13.06 -34.55
N THR A 88 15.58 -11.75 -34.58
CA THR A 88 14.51 -11.09 -35.32
C THR A 88 15.11 -10.21 -36.42
N GLU A 89 14.55 -10.27 -37.62
CA GLU A 89 14.90 -9.35 -38.71
C GLU A 89 13.96 -8.13 -38.75
N LEU A 90 13.00 -8.05 -37.80
CA LEU A 90 12.05 -6.97 -37.75
C LEU A 90 12.75 -5.61 -37.59
N PRO A 91 12.40 -4.63 -38.45
CA PRO A 91 12.80 -3.25 -38.27
C PRO A 91 12.39 -2.73 -36.88
N HIS A 92 13.24 -1.91 -36.27
CA HIS A 92 13.04 -1.46 -34.89
C HIS A 92 11.79 -0.59 -34.73
N ASP A 93 11.50 0.24 -35.72
CA ASP A 93 10.30 1.08 -35.83
C ASP A 93 9.01 0.25 -35.85
N VAL A 94 8.97 -0.84 -36.65
CA VAL A 94 7.84 -1.77 -36.68
C VAL A 94 7.62 -2.41 -35.31
N PHE A 95 8.71 -2.80 -34.64
CA PHE A 95 8.61 -3.35 -33.29
C PHE A 95 8.10 -2.32 -32.26
N LEU A 96 8.61 -1.09 -32.29
CA LEU A 96 8.15 -0.02 -31.39
C LEU A 96 6.69 0.36 -31.64
N GLU A 97 6.24 0.32 -32.88
CA GLU A 97 4.83 0.52 -33.22
C GLU A 97 3.96 -0.59 -32.61
N TYR A 98 4.37 -1.85 -32.77
CA TYR A 98 3.69 -2.99 -32.14
C TYR A 98 3.59 -2.85 -30.61
N ILE A 99 4.70 -2.54 -29.93
CA ILE A 99 4.72 -2.31 -28.47
C ILE A 99 3.78 -1.17 -28.06
N ARG A 100 3.78 -0.06 -28.81
CA ARG A 100 2.91 1.08 -28.56
C ARG A 100 1.44 0.71 -28.71
N ASP A 101 1.10 -0.09 -29.71
CA ASP A 101 -0.28 -0.54 -29.95
C ASP A 101 -0.75 -1.52 -28.89
N LEU A 102 0.11 -2.43 -28.44
CA LEU A 102 -0.16 -3.27 -27.27
C LEU A 102 -0.45 -2.41 -26.03
N GLY A 103 0.36 -1.38 -25.77
CA GLY A 103 0.20 -0.48 -24.61
C GLY A 103 -1.09 0.35 -24.65
N LYS A 104 -1.61 0.64 -25.85
CA LYS A 104 -2.90 1.32 -26.06
C LYS A 104 -4.10 0.39 -26.05
N SER A 105 -3.91 -0.92 -26.10
CA SER A 105 -4.97 -1.91 -26.24
C SER A 105 -4.91 -2.94 -25.11
N THR A 106 -4.33 -4.12 -25.38
CA THR A 106 -4.34 -5.29 -24.51
C THR A 106 -3.54 -5.08 -23.23
N TYR A 107 -2.42 -4.35 -23.29
CA TYR A 107 -1.44 -4.19 -22.21
C TYR A 107 -1.40 -2.77 -21.64
N LYS A 108 -2.58 -2.23 -21.30
CA LYS A 108 -2.68 -1.02 -20.47
C LYS A 108 -2.38 -1.36 -19.03
N GLY A 109 -1.87 -0.41 -18.23
CA GLY A 109 -1.63 -0.65 -16.81
C GLY A 109 -2.85 -1.16 -16.05
N SER A 110 -4.04 -0.63 -16.37
CA SER A 110 -5.32 -1.05 -15.77
C SER A 110 -5.76 -2.47 -16.13
N THR A 111 -5.15 -3.13 -17.13
CA THR A 111 -5.46 -4.52 -17.51
C THR A 111 -4.50 -5.52 -16.88
N TYR A 112 -3.55 -5.06 -16.07
CA TYR A 112 -2.62 -5.93 -15.38
C TYR A 112 -3.36 -6.79 -14.34
N ASN A 113 -3.18 -8.11 -14.42
CA ASN A 113 -3.61 -9.07 -13.42
C ASN A 113 -2.50 -10.08 -13.18
N LEU A 114 -2.07 -10.22 -11.92
CA LEU A 114 -0.94 -11.06 -11.57
C LEU A 114 -1.05 -12.50 -12.05
N PHE A 115 -2.25 -13.09 -12.09
CA PHE A 115 -2.43 -14.50 -12.42
C PHE A 115 -2.82 -14.76 -13.87
N ARG A 116 -3.56 -13.83 -14.50
CA ARG A 116 -4.19 -14.05 -15.80
C ARG A 116 -3.66 -13.17 -16.92
N HIS A 117 -3.03 -12.03 -16.58
CA HIS A 117 -2.59 -11.06 -17.56
C HIS A 117 -1.42 -10.22 -17.02
N ASN A 118 -0.23 -10.82 -16.99
CA ASN A 118 0.97 -10.28 -16.33
C ASN A 118 2.17 -10.14 -17.29
N CYS A 119 3.35 -9.81 -16.75
CA CYS A 119 4.61 -9.69 -17.48
C CYS A 119 4.99 -10.92 -18.32
N ASN A 120 4.61 -12.13 -17.91
CA ASN A 120 4.89 -13.37 -18.63
C ASN A 120 3.98 -13.52 -19.86
N ASN A 121 2.72 -13.11 -19.76
CA ASN A 121 1.82 -13.06 -20.92
C ASN A 121 2.33 -12.05 -21.96
N PHE A 122 2.74 -10.87 -21.51
CA PHE A 122 3.35 -9.86 -22.37
C PHE A 122 4.60 -10.40 -23.07
N SER A 123 5.52 -10.99 -22.30
CA SER A 123 6.76 -11.56 -22.87
C SER A 123 6.47 -12.69 -23.85
N GLN A 124 5.42 -13.49 -23.63
CA GLN A 124 4.97 -14.50 -24.57
C GLN A 124 4.48 -13.91 -25.89
N ASP A 125 3.60 -12.91 -25.86
CA ASP A 125 3.05 -12.30 -27.08
C ASP A 125 4.15 -11.60 -27.88
N VAL A 126 5.05 -10.90 -27.19
CA VAL A 126 6.20 -10.23 -27.82
C VAL A 126 7.21 -11.22 -28.38
N ALA A 127 7.51 -12.32 -27.67
CA ALA A 127 8.38 -13.38 -28.17
C ALA A 127 7.82 -14.03 -29.44
N MET A 128 6.51 -14.32 -29.45
CA MET A 128 5.83 -14.87 -30.62
C MET A 128 5.86 -13.90 -31.81
N PHE A 129 5.66 -12.61 -31.57
CA PHE A 129 5.73 -11.60 -32.62
C PHE A 129 7.15 -11.46 -33.20
N LEU A 130 8.17 -11.44 -32.34
CA LEU A 130 9.56 -11.19 -32.76
C LEU A 130 10.23 -12.40 -33.43
N THR A 131 9.98 -13.61 -32.93
CA THR A 131 10.72 -14.81 -33.33
C THR A 131 9.84 -16.01 -33.65
N GLY A 132 8.52 -15.93 -33.43
CA GLY A 132 7.61 -17.06 -33.58
C GLY A 132 7.79 -18.16 -32.55
N LYS A 133 8.60 -17.93 -31.49
CA LYS A 133 8.87 -18.91 -30.44
C LYS A 133 8.21 -18.49 -29.14
N SER A 134 7.56 -19.46 -28.49
CA SER A 134 7.02 -19.27 -27.14
C SER A 134 8.14 -19.18 -26.10
N ILE A 135 7.87 -18.48 -25.00
CA ILE A 135 8.70 -18.54 -23.79
C ILE A 135 8.55 -19.91 -23.11
N PRO A 136 9.48 -20.30 -22.21
CA PRO A 136 9.43 -21.59 -21.53
C PRO A 136 8.08 -21.82 -20.83
N ARG A 137 7.49 -22.98 -21.08
CA ARG A 137 6.12 -23.32 -20.65
C ARG A 137 5.97 -23.30 -19.13
N GLU A 138 7.02 -23.68 -18.39
CA GLU A 138 7.04 -23.65 -16.93
C GLU A 138 6.84 -22.24 -16.34
N ILE A 139 7.12 -21.19 -17.11
CA ILE A 139 6.89 -19.80 -16.70
C ILE A 139 5.40 -19.44 -16.85
N LEU A 140 4.80 -19.84 -17.97
CA LEU A 140 3.39 -19.55 -18.29
C LEU A 140 2.41 -20.35 -17.43
N GLU A 141 2.77 -21.58 -17.07
CA GLU A 141 1.89 -22.45 -16.28
C GLU A 141 1.97 -22.19 -14.78
N LEU A 142 2.98 -21.46 -14.29
CA LEU A 142 3.19 -21.21 -12.87
C LEU A 142 1.94 -20.65 -12.14
N PRO A 143 1.20 -19.67 -12.69
CA PRO A 143 -0.03 -19.19 -12.06
C PRO A 143 -1.08 -20.29 -11.90
N ASP A 144 -1.30 -21.12 -12.93
CA ASP A 144 -2.27 -22.21 -12.86
C ASP A 144 -1.80 -23.32 -11.92
N GLU A 145 -0.50 -23.61 -11.87
CA GLU A 145 0.06 -24.55 -10.89
C GLU A 145 -0.19 -24.09 -9.45
N PHE A 146 -0.02 -22.80 -9.20
CA PHE A 146 -0.31 -22.18 -7.91
C PHE A 146 -1.80 -22.29 -7.58
N LEU A 147 -2.69 -21.87 -8.50
CA LEU A 147 -4.15 -21.89 -8.32
C LEU A 147 -4.73 -23.30 -8.14
N ARG A 148 -4.07 -24.34 -8.66
CA ARG A 148 -4.47 -25.75 -8.42
C ARG A 148 -4.21 -26.23 -7.00
N THR A 149 -3.38 -25.52 -6.23
CA THR A 149 -3.14 -25.89 -4.83
C THR A 149 -4.31 -25.42 -3.96
N PRO A 150 -4.73 -26.20 -2.95
CA PRO A 150 -5.83 -25.81 -2.05
C PRO A 150 -5.59 -24.44 -1.41
N MET A 151 -4.34 -24.12 -1.09
CA MET A 151 -3.96 -22.84 -0.49
C MET A 151 -3.82 -21.71 -1.52
N GLY A 152 -3.51 -22.01 -2.78
CA GLY A 152 -3.37 -21.03 -3.84
C GLY A 152 -4.64 -20.24 -4.10
N ASN A 153 -5.80 -20.91 -4.18
CA ASN A 153 -7.10 -20.24 -4.34
C ASN A 153 -7.44 -19.30 -3.17
N THR A 154 -6.99 -19.64 -1.95
CA THR A 154 -7.19 -18.80 -0.77
C THR A 154 -6.25 -17.58 -0.75
N LEU A 155 -5.10 -17.66 -1.42
CA LEU A 155 -4.07 -16.61 -1.41
C LEU A 155 -4.12 -15.67 -2.63
N VAL A 156 -4.99 -15.94 -3.62
CA VAL A 156 -5.18 -15.07 -4.80
C VAL A 156 -5.38 -13.60 -4.42
N PRO A 157 -6.29 -13.23 -3.50
CA PRO A 157 -6.56 -11.82 -3.22
C PRO A 157 -5.36 -11.10 -2.59
N LEU A 158 -4.52 -11.82 -1.83
CA LEU A 158 -3.31 -11.29 -1.23
C LEU A 158 -2.25 -10.94 -2.29
N PHE A 159 -2.05 -11.84 -3.24
CA PHE A 159 -1.06 -11.68 -4.28
C PHE A 159 -1.46 -10.63 -5.32
N GLU A 160 -2.74 -10.52 -5.65
CA GLU A 160 -3.25 -9.42 -6.49
C GLU A 160 -2.99 -8.04 -5.87
N HIS A 161 -3.09 -7.93 -4.54
CA HIS A 161 -2.79 -6.70 -3.81
C HIS A 161 -1.28 -6.36 -3.78
N LEU A 162 -0.42 -7.37 -3.73
CA LEU A 162 1.05 -7.19 -3.74
C LEU A 162 1.60 -6.81 -5.14
N ALA A 163 0.99 -7.32 -6.21
CA ALA A 163 1.47 -7.10 -7.57
C ALA A 163 1.40 -5.64 -8.03
N ILE A 164 0.47 -4.86 -7.49
CA ILE A 164 0.32 -3.42 -7.77
C ILE A 164 1.53 -2.61 -7.28
N ASN A 165 2.33 -3.15 -6.36
CA ASN A 165 3.41 -2.42 -5.68
C ASN A 165 4.83 -2.75 -6.18
N VAL A 166 5.00 -3.78 -7.01
CA VAL A 166 6.33 -4.21 -7.50
C VAL A 166 6.84 -3.32 -8.66
N ASP A 167 5.94 -2.66 -9.40
CA ASP A 167 6.29 -1.90 -10.61
C ASP A 167 6.77 -0.46 -10.38
N LYS A 168 6.85 0.01 -9.12
CA LYS A 168 7.21 1.41 -8.79
C LYS A 168 8.64 1.57 -8.30
N ALA A 169 9.61 1.04 -9.04
CA ALA A 169 11.02 1.34 -8.81
C ALA A 169 11.61 2.13 -10.01
N PRO A 170 12.42 3.19 -9.77
CA PRO A 170 12.54 4.30 -10.73
C PRO A 170 13.65 4.09 -11.76
N GLY A 171 13.37 4.37 -13.03
CA GLY A 171 14.34 4.26 -14.13
C GLY A 171 14.02 5.07 -15.40
N GLN A 172 14.10 6.40 -15.30
CA GLN A 172 14.39 7.39 -16.37
C GLN A 172 13.39 7.60 -17.53
N GLY A 173 13.09 8.88 -17.78
CA GLY A 173 12.04 9.34 -18.69
C GLY A 173 12.49 10.13 -19.94
N SER A 174 11.47 10.35 -20.79
CA SER A 174 11.26 11.38 -21.82
C SER A 174 12.16 11.37 -23.09
N PRO A 175 11.74 11.96 -24.25
CA PRO A 175 10.74 13.03 -24.40
C PRO A 175 9.74 12.95 -25.58
N GLY A 176 8.65 13.71 -25.47
CA GLY A 176 8.20 14.57 -26.58
C GLY A 176 6.98 14.15 -27.41
N GLY A 177 5.80 14.62 -27.00
CA GLY A 177 4.96 15.50 -27.84
C GLY A 177 3.95 14.89 -28.83
N VAL A 178 2.74 15.46 -28.74
CA VAL A 178 1.81 15.85 -29.83
C VAL A 178 0.52 15.01 -30.04
N GLN A 179 -0.60 15.72 -29.83
CA GLN A 179 -1.95 15.63 -30.43
C GLN A 179 -2.89 14.47 -30.03
N GLN A 180 -3.97 14.79 -29.31
CA GLN A 180 -5.30 15.20 -29.82
C GLN A 180 -6.12 14.05 -30.43
N SER A 181 -7.25 13.79 -29.77
CA SER A 181 -8.61 13.92 -30.32
C SER A 181 -9.53 12.73 -30.07
N SER A 182 -10.79 13.12 -29.94
CA SER A 182 -11.96 12.44 -29.41
C SER A 182 -12.87 11.94 -30.52
N LYS A 183 -13.82 11.06 -30.14
CA LYS A 183 -15.24 10.92 -30.56
C LYS A 183 -15.63 9.43 -30.54
N GLY A 184 -16.84 9.01 -30.17
CA GLY A 184 -18.08 9.68 -29.78
C GLY A 184 -19.21 8.63 -29.72
N SER A 185 -20.29 8.88 -28.97
CA SER A 185 -21.65 8.80 -29.54
C SER A 185 -22.67 9.60 -28.72
N ARG A 186 -23.32 10.51 -29.46
CA ARG A 186 -24.56 11.32 -29.29
C ARG A 186 -25.77 10.50 -28.79
N SER A 187 -26.91 10.99 -28.30
CA SER A 187 -27.62 12.29 -28.02
C SER A 187 -29.05 11.89 -27.52
N PRO A 188 -30.08 12.74 -27.25
CA PRO A 188 -30.24 14.21 -27.44
C PRO A 188 -30.75 15.01 -26.21
N GLU A 189 -30.24 16.23 -25.98
CA GLU A 189 -30.84 17.57 -26.20
C GLU A 189 -31.98 18.04 -25.27
N ARG A 190 -31.71 19.09 -24.48
CA ARG A 190 -32.40 20.40 -24.61
C ARG A 190 -31.56 21.54 -23.99
N SER A 191 -31.59 22.69 -24.65
CA SER A 191 -30.66 23.83 -24.59
C SER A 191 -31.04 24.97 -23.63
N GLY A 192 -30.04 25.72 -23.14
CA GLY A 192 -30.22 27.05 -22.53
C GLY A 192 -28.91 27.78 -22.13
N ARG A 193 -28.42 28.64 -23.02
CA ARG A 193 -27.21 29.53 -23.06
C ARG A 193 -27.11 30.50 -21.85
N SER A 194 -25.94 30.93 -21.33
CA SER A 194 -24.99 31.88 -21.93
C SER A 194 -23.72 32.12 -21.08
N LYS A 195 -22.59 32.42 -21.73
CA LYS A 195 -21.25 32.76 -21.17
C LYS A 195 -21.07 34.27 -20.99
N ARG A 196 -20.15 34.67 -20.11
CA ARG A 196 -19.29 35.86 -20.28
C ARG A 196 -17.93 35.69 -19.59
N SER A 197 -16.95 36.42 -20.08
CA SER A 197 -15.51 36.15 -20.08
C SER A 197 -14.68 37.35 -19.58
N SER A 198 -13.44 37.06 -19.15
CA SER A 198 -12.21 37.90 -19.23
C SER A 198 -11.97 38.96 -18.11
N PRO A 199 -10.76 39.56 -17.96
CA PRO A 199 -9.39 38.97 -17.95
C PRO A 199 -8.34 39.66 -16.98
N ARG A 200 -7.18 39.00 -16.81
CA ARG A 200 -5.74 39.44 -16.67
C ARG A 200 -5.28 40.77 -16.01
N GLY A 201 -4.19 40.65 -15.24
CA GLY A 201 -2.96 41.52 -15.17
C GLY A 201 -1.95 40.94 -14.16
N LYS A 202 -0.72 40.46 -14.49
CA LYS A 202 0.60 41.12 -14.74
C LYS A 202 1.00 42.09 -13.59
N THR A 203 2.18 42.05 -12.92
CA THR A 203 3.61 41.86 -13.28
C THR A 203 4.46 41.87 -11.97
N SER A 204 5.39 40.94 -11.71
CA SER A 204 6.87 40.93 -11.92
C SER A 204 7.75 41.41 -10.73
N GLY A 205 8.75 40.58 -10.34
CA GLY A 205 9.91 40.98 -9.50
C GLY A 205 10.72 39.80 -8.91
N GLU A 206 11.71 39.31 -9.68
CA GLU A 206 13.01 38.65 -9.36
C GLU A 206 13.10 37.55 -8.26
N LYS A 207 13.29 36.24 -8.59
CA LYS A 207 14.51 35.44 -8.93
C LYS A 207 15.59 35.36 -7.82
N SER A 208 15.67 34.29 -7.01
CA SER A 208 16.32 32.95 -7.22
C SER A 208 17.81 32.93 -6.80
N PRO A 209 18.51 31.78 -6.56
CA PRO A 209 18.15 30.35 -6.73
C PRO A 209 18.46 29.49 -5.46
N ASP A 210 18.31 28.18 -5.30
CA ASP A 210 18.04 26.96 -6.09
C ASP A 210 17.71 25.86 -5.03
N GLY A 211 16.79 24.91 -5.15
CA GLY A 211 16.27 24.19 -6.32
C GLY A 211 16.86 22.77 -6.35
N GLY A 212 16.11 21.67 -6.46
CA GLY A 212 14.69 21.54 -6.76
C GLY A 212 14.12 20.16 -6.39
N SER A 213 12.85 20.22 -6.00
CA SER A 213 11.80 19.24 -6.20
C SER A 213 11.45 19.11 -7.70
N ASP A 214 10.71 18.06 -8.04
CA ASP A 214 9.51 18.02 -8.89
C ASP A 214 9.34 16.53 -9.31
N GLU A 215 8.58 15.71 -8.58
CA GLU A 215 7.12 15.57 -8.51
C GLU A 215 6.45 15.10 -9.81
N ASP A 216 5.79 13.94 -9.72
CA ASP A 216 4.52 13.65 -10.39
C ASP A 216 3.72 12.70 -9.48
N GLY A 217 3.05 13.29 -8.50
CA GLY A 217 1.96 12.69 -7.74
C GLY A 217 0.96 13.81 -7.53
N GLU A 218 -0.34 13.51 -7.64
CA GLU A 218 -1.40 14.45 -7.28
C GLU A 218 -1.00 15.23 -6.03
N ASP A 219 -0.99 16.56 -6.14
CA ASP A 219 -0.66 17.51 -5.09
C ASP A 219 -1.63 17.29 -3.91
N LYS A 220 -1.32 16.28 -3.09
CA LYS A 220 -1.84 16.14 -1.75
C LYS A 220 -1.13 17.22 -0.99
N SER A 221 -1.80 18.36 -0.84
CA SER A 221 -1.49 19.36 0.17
C SER A 221 -0.96 18.65 1.42
N GLY A 222 0.13 19.13 2.04
CA GLY A 222 0.78 18.46 3.19
C GLY A 222 -0.16 18.09 4.36
N ASP A 223 -1.40 18.60 4.34
CA ASP A 223 -2.56 18.28 5.16
C ASP A 223 -3.08 16.83 5.10
N ASP A 224 -2.66 15.98 4.15
CA ASP A 224 -3.18 14.60 3.99
C ASP A 224 -2.17 13.48 4.34
N GLN A 225 -1.00 13.82 4.88
CA GLN A 225 -0.01 12.82 5.31
C GLN A 225 -0.44 12.10 6.60
N PRO A 226 -0.17 10.78 6.74
CA PRO A 226 -0.49 10.07 7.97
C PRO A 226 0.31 10.62 9.15
N VAL A 227 -0.34 10.73 10.30
CA VAL A 227 0.29 11.11 11.57
C VAL A 227 0.77 9.86 12.28
N PHE A 228 2.07 9.73 12.51
CA PHE A 228 2.69 8.58 13.18
C PHE A 228 3.86 9.01 14.07
N TYR A 229 4.38 8.08 14.88
CA TYR A 229 5.36 8.31 15.93
C TYR A 229 6.65 7.54 15.63
N PRO A 230 7.53 8.06 14.74
CA PRO A 230 8.71 7.34 14.27
C PRO A 230 9.86 7.26 15.28
N ARG A 231 9.83 8.08 16.34
CA ARG A 231 10.89 8.14 17.36
C ARG A 231 10.79 6.96 18.32
N VAL A 232 11.18 5.78 17.84
CA VAL A 232 11.17 4.53 18.61
C VAL A 232 12.50 3.82 18.43
N ASP A 233 13.24 3.64 19.51
CA ASP A 233 14.45 2.81 19.50
C ASP A 233 14.05 1.34 19.67
N GLY A 234 13.85 0.67 18.52
CA GLY A 234 13.45 -0.74 18.48
C GLY A 234 14.49 -1.67 19.11
N ILE A 235 15.78 -1.39 18.94
CA ILE A 235 16.87 -2.23 19.46
C ILE A 235 16.99 -2.08 20.98
N ALA A 236 16.90 -0.86 21.51
CA ALA A 236 16.86 -0.65 22.95
C ALA A 236 15.61 -1.28 23.58
N SER A 237 14.46 -1.15 22.91
CA SER A 237 13.20 -1.78 23.35
C SER A 237 13.30 -3.31 23.36
N PHE A 238 13.96 -3.90 22.37
CA PHE A 238 14.22 -5.34 22.32
C PHE A 238 15.14 -5.80 23.44
N LYS A 239 16.21 -5.04 23.74
CA LYS A 239 17.09 -5.34 24.88
C LYS A 239 16.34 -5.28 26.21
N GLU A 240 15.40 -4.35 26.37
CA GLU A 240 14.56 -4.28 27.57
C GLU A 240 13.59 -5.46 27.66
N LEU A 241 13.00 -5.86 26.52
CA LEU A 241 12.22 -7.09 26.42
C LEU A 241 13.05 -8.29 26.92
N GLU A 242 14.26 -8.51 26.39
CA GLU A 242 15.14 -9.60 26.82
C GLU A 242 15.41 -9.60 28.35
N LYS A 243 15.56 -8.43 28.97
CA LYS A 243 15.74 -8.33 30.44
C LYS A 243 14.50 -8.80 31.18
N HIS A 244 13.30 -8.38 30.74
CA HIS A 244 12.05 -8.81 31.34
C HIS A 244 11.78 -10.30 31.13
N LEU A 245 12.20 -10.85 30.00
CA LEU A 245 12.06 -12.26 29.67
C LEU A 245 12.95 -13.18 30.52
N LYS A 246 14.02 -12.69 31.16
CA LYS A 246 14.80 -13.48 32.13
C LYS A 246 13.96 -13.99 33.31
N LYS A 247 12.82 -13.35 33.57
CA LYS A 247 11.87 -13.73 34.63
C LYS A 247 10.73 -14.63 34.13
N THR A 248 10.65 -14.88 32.82
CA THR A 248 9.61 -15.68 32.18
C THR A 248 10.20 -16.98 31.65
N THR A 249 9.49 -18.09 31.78
CA THR A 249 9.93 -19.37 31.22
C THR A 249 9.81 -19.32 29.69
N ILE A 250 10.94 -19.22 28.99
CA ILE A 250 11.01 -19.22 27.53
C ILE A 250 11.93 -20.35 27.09
N THR A 251 11.44 -21.17 26.16
CA THR A 251 12.16 -22.29 25.55
C THR A 251 13.20 -21.80 24.54
N ASP A 252 14.18 -22.64 24.21
CA ASP A 252 15.20 -22.30 23.20
C ASP A 252 14.59 -22.03 21.82
N ARG A 253 13.49 -22.72 21.49
CA ARG A 253 12.74 -22.48 20.24
C ARG A 253 12.09 -21.09 20.23
N GLU A 254 11.41 -20.71 21.30
CA GLU A 254 10.81 -19.38 21.44
C GLU A 254 11.89 -18.28 21.42
N ARG A 255 13.05 -18.53 22.03
CA ARG A 255 14.21 -17.62 21.97
C ARG A 255 14.71 -17.42 20.54
N SER A 256 14.84 -18.50 19.77
CA SER A 256 15.23 -18.41 18.36
C SER A 256 14.26 -17.57 17.52
N GLN A 257 12.95 -17.60 17.82
CA GLN A 257 11.98 -16.73 17.15
C GLN A 257 12.18 -15.25 17.51
N LEU A 258 12.50 -14.95 18.76
CA LEU A 258 12.84 -13.59 19.19
C LEU A 258 14.14 -13.10 18.53
N ASP A 259 15.14 -13.97 18.35
CA ASP A 259 16.37 -13.62 17.64
C ASP A 259 16.08 -13.23 16.18
N ARG A 260 15.17 -13.92 15.49
CA ARG A 260 14.71 -13.51 14.14
C ARG A 260 14.03 -12.15 14.13
N LEU A 261 13.21 -11.85 15.13
CA LEU A 261 12.61 -10.52 15.29
C LEU A 261 13.68 -9.45 15.49
N ARG A 262 14.75 -9.76 16.24
CA ARG A 262 15.90 -8.87 16.40
C ARG A 262 16.66 -8.67 15.09
N GLU A 263 16.90 -9.71 14.32
CA GLU A 263 17.53 -9.62 13.00
C GLU A 263 16.70 -8.73 12.07
N TYR A 264 15.38 -8.92 12.05
CA TYR A 264 14.46 -8.08 11.30
C TYR A 264 14.54 -6.60 11.72
N LEU A 265 14.57 -6.32 13.04
CA LEU A 265 14.77 -4.96 13.58
C LEU A 265 16.09 -4.32 13.13
N VAL A 266 17.19 -5.09 13.10
CA VAL A 266 18.51 -4.59 12.69
C VAL A 266 18.57 -4.32 11.19
N ASN A 267 17.98 -5.22 10.39
CA ASN A 267 18.07 -5.17 8.93
C ASN A 267 17.08 -4.17 8.32
N GLY A 268 15.96 -3.87 8.99
CA GLY A 268 14.92 -2.97 8.48
C GLY A 268 14.04 -3.55 7.38
N HIS A 269 14.20 -4.84 7.08
CA HIS A 269 13.45 -5.62 6.08
C HIS A 269 13.65 -7.12 6.35
N GLY A 270 12.82 -7.97 5.74
CA GLY A 270 12.85 -9.42 5.93
C GLY A 270 11.67 -9.97 6.73
N ALA A 271 10.52 -9.30 6.72
CA ALA A 271 9.34 -9.71 7.48
C ALA A 271 8.86 -11.14 7.16
N TRP A 272 9.18 -11.65 5.98
CA TRP A 272 8.89 -13.03 5.54
C TRP A 272 9.56 -14.11 6.41
N ALA A 273 10.65 -13.78 7.13
CA ALA A 273 11.32 -14.70 8.05
C ALA A 273 10.56 -14.87 9.38
N LEU A 274 9.60 -13.97 9.64
CA LEU A 274 8.71 -14.02 10.79
C LEU A 274 7.46 -14.85 10.45
N GLY A 275 6.92 -15.56 11.44
CA GLY A 275 5.81 -16.48 11.18
C GLY A 275 5.00 -16.84 12.43
N GLN A 276 4.21 -17.91 12.30
CA GLN A 276 3.28 -18.37 13.34
C GLN A 276 3.98 -18.64 14.68
N GLU A 277 5.18 -19.21 14.66
CA GLU A 277 5.91 -19.51 15.91
C GLU A 277 6.27 -18.24 16.69
N LEU A 278 6.53 -17.11 16.03
CA LEU A 278 6.73 -15.82 16.70
C LEU A 278 5.41 -15.28 17.26
N LEU A 279 4.29 -15.49 16.56
CA LEU A 279 2.97 -15.13 17.06
C LEU A 279 2.56 -15.97 18.28
N ASP A 280 2.98 -17.23 18.36
CA ASP A 280 2.80 -18.06 19.56
C ASP A 280 3.58 -17.48 20.76
N VAL A 281 4.79 -16.93 20.52
CA VAL A 281 5.52 -16.17 21.55
C VAL A 281 4.76 -14.91 21.94
N PHE A 282 4.21 -14.16 20.97
CA PHE A 282 3.44 -12.96 21.26
C PHE A 282 2.16 -13.27 22.04
N GLU A 283 1.49 -14.38 21.76
CA GLU A 283 0.30 -14.82 22.50
C GLU A 283 0.64 -15.05 23.96
N LYS A 284 1.74 -15.76 24.21
CA LYS A 284 2.26 -15.97 25.56
C LYS A 284 2.59 -14.64 26.26
N LEU A 285 3.19 -13.68 25.56
CA LEU A 285 3.60 -12.42 26.20
C LEU A 285 2.44 -11.44 26.38
N LEU A 286 1.54 -11.30 25.40
CA LEU A 286 0.46 -10.31 25.39
C LEU A 286 -0.79 -10.80 26.11
N ILE A 287 -1.13 -12.08 25.97
CA ILE A 287 -2.43 -12.62 26.42
C ILE A 287 -2.30 -13.43 27.71
N SER A 288 -1.16 -14.11 27.94
CA SER A 288 -1.01 -14.93 29.15
C SER A 288 -1.01 -14.10 30.44
N GLN A 289 -1.59 -14.65 31.50
CA GLN A 289 -1.83 -13.96 32.77
C GLN A 289 -0.61 -13.94 33.70
N ASP A 290 0.59 -14.20 33.19
CA ASP A 290 1.83 -14.24 33.98
C ASP A 290 2.26 -12.86 34.53
N GLY A 291 1.52 -11.79 34.22
CA GLY A 291 1.63 -10.50 34.90
C GLY A 291 2.86 -9.67 34.52
N ASN A 292 3.63 -10.06 33.50
CA ASN A 292 4.85 -9.36 33.10
C ASN A 292 4.55 -8.10 32.27
N CYS A 293 4.05 -7.05 32.93
CA CYS A 293 3.73 -5.76 32.29
C CYS A 293 4.93 -5.13 31.58
N GLY A 294 6.15 -5.29 32.11
CA GLY A 294 7.38 -4.79 31.50
C GLY A 294 7.69 -5.47 30.15
N ALA A 295 7.50 -6.78 30.05
CA ALA A 295 7.64 -7.51 28.79
C ALA A 295 6.60 -7.05 27.76
N ARG A 296 5.33 -6.87 28.16
CA ARG A 296 4.28 -6.39 27.25
C ARG A 296 4.57 -5.00 26.69
N LEU A 297 4.92 -4.05 27.55
CA LEU A 297 5.30 -2.69 27.14
C LEU A 297 6.51 -2.70 26.20
N SER A 298 7.52 -3.51 26.51
CA SER A 298 8.73 -3.61 25.67
C SER A 298 8.42 -4.23 24.31
N LEU A 299 7.57 -5.26 24.27
CA LEU A 299 7.11 -5.87 23.02
C LEU A 299 6.27 -4.88 22.18
N LEU A 300 5.36 -4.13 22.79
CA LEU A 300 4.58 -3.11 22.07
C LEU A 300 5.47 -2.02 21.45
N ARG A 301 6.58 -1.66 22.11
CA ARG A 301 7.56 -0.70 21.56
C ARG A 301 8.40 -1.31 20.43
N VAL A 302 8.76 -2.59 20.54
CA VAL A 302 9.35 -3.34 19.43
C VAL A 302 8.40 -3.36 18.24
N LEU A 303 7.11 -3.66 18.47
CA LEU A 303 6.07 -3.65 17.44
C LEU A 303 5.92 -2.26 16.80
N GLN A 304 5.98 -1.18 17.58
CA GLN A 304 5.95 0.19 17.05
C GLN A 304 7.12 0.49 16.12
N ALA A 305 8.32 -0.04 16.41
CA ALA A 305 9.48 0.16 15.56
C ALA A 305 9.33 -0.62 14.24
N VAL A 306 8.96 -1.90 14.29
CA VAL A 306 8.78 -2.71 13.08
C VAL A 306 7.59 -2.28 12.23
N ALA A 307 6.58 -1.64 12.82
CA ALA A 307 5.44 -1.07 12.10
C ALA A 307 5.84 0.01 11.08
N LEU A 308 7.04 0.60 11.24
CA LEU A 308 7.59 1.59 10.32
C LEU A 308 8.28 0.94 9.09
N PHE A 309 8.46 -0.37 9.06
CA PHE A 309 9.09 -1.06 7.95
C PHE A 309 8.07 -1.40 6.86
N LYS A 310 8.44 -1.17 5.59
CA LYS A 310 7.52 -1.28 4.44
C LYS A 310 6.91 -2.69 4.27
N ASP A 311 7.67 -3.72 4.62
CA ASP A 311 7.29 -5.12 4.44
C ASP A 311 6.62 -5.75 5.66
N VAL A 312 6.39 -5.00 6.74
CA VAL A 312 5.76 -5.49 7.99
C VAL A 312 4.41 -6.18 7.73
N VAL A 313 3.69 -5.75 6.70
CA VAL A 313 2.40 -6.33 6.30
C VAL A 313 2.48 -7.83 6.02
N LEU A 314 3.62 -8.34 5.53
CA LEU A 314 3.84 -9.77 5.31
C LEU A 314 3.74 -10.57 6.61
N PHE A 315 4.25 -10.01 7.70
CA PHE A 315 4.13 -10.59 9.04
C PHE A 315 2.72 -10.40 9.60
N LEU A 316 2.10 -9.23 9.43
CA LEU A 316 0.74 -8.96 9.91
C LEU A 316 -0.29 -9.93 9.30
N HIS A 317 -0.13 -10.34 8.04
CA HIS A 317 -0.98 -11.35 7.42
C HIS A 317 -0.89 -12.74 8.06
N GLN A 318 0.19 -13.03 8.80
CA GLN A 318 0.30 -14.25 9.58
C GLN A 318 -0.64 -14.23 10.79
N ASP A 319 -1.05 -13.06 11.30
CA ASP A 319 -1.95 -12.95 12.46
C ASP A 319 -3.38 -13.45 12.17
N ARG A 320 -3.69 -13.90 10.94
CA ARG A 320 -5.02 -14.34 10.51
C ARG A 320 -5.58 -15.58 11.20
N LYS A 321 -4.76 -16.39 11.90
CA LYS A 321 -5.20 -17.67 12.47
C LYS A 321 -5.72 -17.51 13.89
N LYS A 322 -4.95 -16.82 14.73
CA LYS A 322 -5.23 -16.61 16.15
C LYS A 322 -5.57 -15.17 16.50
N HIS A 323 -5.34 -14.23 15.57
CA HIS A 323 -5.56 -12.80 15.78
C HIS A 323 -4.92 -12.31 17.08
N VAL A 324 -3.69 -12.72 17.37
CA VAL A 324 -3.01 -12.44 18.64
C VAL A 324 -2.85 -10.95 18.85
N ILE A 325 -2.34 -10.25 17.82
CA ILE A 325 -2.13 -8.79 17.88
C ILE A 325 -3.48 -8.10 18.01
N MET A 326 -4.44 -8.46 17.14
CA MET A 326 -5.73 -7.78 17.11
C MET A 326 -6.65 -8.12 18.29
N SER A 327 -6.51 -9.30 18.91
CA SER A 327 -7.20 -9.65 20.16
C SER A 327 -6.68 -8.78 21.31
N TYR A 328 -5.36 -8.54 21.38
CA TYR A 328 -4.81 -7.63 22.36
C TYR A 328 -5.29 -6.18 22.14
N VAL A 329 -5.32 -5.70 20.88
CA VAL A 329 -5.89 -4.39 20.52
C VAL A 329 -7.38 -4.30 20.88
N ASN A 330 -8.16 -5.36 20.64
CA ASN A 330 -9.59 -5.42 20.94
C ASN A 330 -9.91 -5.22 22.44
N ARG A 331 -8.94 -5.53 23.31
CA ARG A 331 -9.01 -5.41 24.78
C ARG A 331 -8.54 -4.05 25.31
N ILE A 332 -8.19 -3.09 24.45
CA ILE A 332 -7.60 -1.78 24.81
C ILE A 332 -8.25 -1.07 26.00
N ALA A 333 -9.59 -1.09 26.10
CA ALA A 333 -10.33 -0.45 27.18
C ALA A 333 -10.02 -1.02 28.58
N THR A 334 -9.53 -2.27 28.64
CA THR A 334 -9.15 -2.97 29.88
C THR A 334 -7.65 -2.94 30.16
N LEU A 335 -6.84 -2.45 29.21
CA LEU A 335 -5.39 -2.38 29.37
C LEU A 335 -4.99 -1.26 30.34
N SER A 336 -3.78 -1.33 30.88
CA SER A 336 -3.24 -0.24 31.69
C SER A 336 -3.06 1.05 30.85
N PRO A 337 -3.03 2.24 31.49
CA PRO A 337 -2.83 3.50 30.76
C PRO A 337 -1.60 3.53 29.87
N GLN A 338 -0.50 2.92 30.32
CA GLN A 338 0.75 2.84 29.57
C GLN A 338 0.59 1.93 28.35
N GLU A 339 -0.03 0.77 28.49
CA GLU A 339 -0.27 -0.15 27.37
C GLU A 339 -1.23 0.46 26.34
N GLN A 340 -2.27 1.19 26.78
CA GLN A 340 -3.15 1.93 25.89
C GLN A 340 -2.36 2.91 25.01
N ASP A 341 -1.44 3.66 25.61
CA ASP A 341 -0.63 4.65 24.89
C ASP A 341 0.30 3.97 23.88
N GLU A 342 0.94 2.86 24.24
CA GLU A 342 1.79 2.09 23.33
C GLU A 342 0.97 1.44 22.18
N VAL A 343 -0.25 0.94 22.44
CA VAL A 343 -1.15 0.40 21.41
C VAL A 343 -1.59 1.49 20.44
N LEU A 344 -2.00 2.67 20.93
CA LEU A 344 -2.43 3.77 20.05
C LEU A 344 -1.30 4.22 19.13
N LYS A 345 -0.06 4.33 19.66
CA LYS A 345 1.13 4.64 18.86
C LYS A 345 1.44 3.55 17.84
N LEU A 346 1.33 2.27 18.22
CA LEU A 346 1.51 1.14 17.31
C LEU A 346 0.56 1.25 16.11
N LEU A 347 -0.72 1.47 16.37
CA LEU A 347 -1.74 1.60 15.32
C LEU A 347 -1.47 2.81 14.41
N CYS A 348 -1.04 3.95 14.97
CA CYS A 348 -0.64 5.10 14.16
C CYS A 348 0.58 4.79 13.29
N ASN A 349 1.59 4.08 13.81
CA ASN A 349 2.77 3.68 13.03
C ASN A 349 2.43 2.71 11.92
N LEU A 350 1.48 1.79 12.13
CA LEU A 350 0.95 0.92 11.07
C LEU A 350 0.25 1.72 9.96
N CYS A 351 -0.24 2.92 10.23
CA CYS A 351 -0.77 3.82 9.19
C CYS A 351 0.31 4.52 8.35
N SER A 352 1.60 4.37 8.69
CA SER A 352 2.70 4.98 7.92
C SER A 352 2.84 4.41 6.50
N HIS A 353 2.38 3.17 6.29
CA HIS A 353 2.32 2.51 4.98
C HIS A 353 0.87 2.14 4.62
N VAL A 354 0.56 2.21 3.33
CA VAL A 354 -0.80 1.94 2.82
C VAL A 354 -1.27 0.52 3.17
N ALA A 355 -0.45 -0.49 2.87
CA ALA A 355 -0.83 -1.89 3.02
C ALA A 355 -1.09 -2.29 4.49
N SER A 356 -0.27 -1.82 5.43
CA SER A 356 -0.49 -2.07 6.87
C SER A 356 -1.68 -1.28 7.41
N CYS A 357 -1.94 -0.07 6.88
CA CYS A 357 -3.14 0.70 7.23
C CYS A 357 -4.42 0.00 6.75
N GLU A 358 -4.41 -0.58 5.56
CA GLU A 358 -5.55 -1.33 5.02
C GLU A 358 -5.76 -2.65 5.79
N TRP A 359 -4.68 -3.32 6.20
CA TRP A 359 -4.77 -4.48 7.09
C TRP A 359 -5.49 -4.17 8.42
N LEU A 360 -5.31 -2.97 8.98
CA LEU A 360 -6.05 -2.51 10.16
C LEU A 360 -7.55 -2.36 9.92
N LEU A 361 -7.96 -2.14 8.68
CA LEU A 361 -9.35 -1.98 8.24
C LEU A 361 -9.93 -3.26 7.61
N TYR A 362 -9.23 -4.39 7.74
CA TYR A 362 -9.77 -5.68 7.29
C TYR A 362 -11.05 -6.05 8.04
N ILE A 363 -12.06 -6.42 7.25
CA ILE A 363 -13.42 -6.71 7.74
C ILE A 363 -13.69 -8.18 7.97
N SER A 364 -12.76 -9.07 7.58
CA SER A 364 -12.89 -10.51 7.80
C SER A 364 -13.16 -10.77 9.28
N GLU A 365 -14.27 -11.46 9.51
CA GLU A 365 -14.76 -11.70 10.85
C GLU A 365 -13.98 -12.81 11.56
N TRP A 366 -13.68 -12.58 12.83
CA TRP A 366 -13.03 -13.53 13.71
C TRP A 366 -13.63 -13.49 15.11
N ARG A 367 -13.35 -14.54 15.88
CA ARG A 367 -13.86 -14.72 17.25
C ARG A 367 -12.68 -14.87 18.20
N GLU A 368 -12.78 -14.24 19.36
CA GLU A 368 -11.81 -14.42 20.43
C GLU A 368 -12.07 -15.77 21.13
N ASP A 369 -11.01 -16.54 21.34
CA ASP A 369 -11.10 -17.82 22.06
C ASP A 369 -11.45 -17.57 23.52
N GLY A 370 -12.58 -18.12 24.01
CA GLY A 370 -13.05 -17.88 25.38
C GLY A 370 -14.57 -17.73 25.57
N GLY A 371 -15.38 -17.97 24.55
CA GLY A 371 -16.84 -18.08 24.69
C GLY A 371 -17.63 -16.77 24.58
N THR A 372 -16.98 -15.64 24.32
CA THR A 372 -17.69 -14.42 23.94
C THR A 372 -18.33 -14.60 22.56
N ARG A 373 -19.66 -14.46 22.48
CA ARG A 373 -20.43 -14.60 21.23
C ARG A 373 -20.18 -13.46 20.24
N GLN A 374 -19.43 -12.45 20.65
CA GLN A 374 -19.21 -11.20 19.92
C GLN A 374 -18.21 -11.42 18.79
N VAL A 375 -18.65 -11.10 17.58
CA VAL A 375 -17.85 -11.19 16.37
C VAL A 375 -17.01 -9.92 16.23
N CYS A 376 -15.72 -10.08 16.00
CA CYS A 376 -14.78 -9.00 15.81
C CYS A 376 -14.22 -9.00 14.38
N SER A 377 -13.53 -7.93 14.02
CA SER A 377 -12.73 -7.80 12.81
C SER A 377 -11.56 -6.87 13.12
N ASN A 378 -10.56 -6.79 12.25
CA ASN A 378 -9.46 -5.83 12.45
C ASN A 378 -10.02 -4.41 12.49
N ALA A 379 -10.92 -4.08 11.55
CA ALA A 379 -11.56 -2.78 11.48
C ALA A 379 -12.30 -2.42 12.79
N LYS A 380 -13.09 -3.35 13.34
CA LYS A 380 -13.81 -3.15 14.61
C LYS A 380 -12.87 -2.94 15.79
N ALA A 381 -11.80 -3.73 15.90
CA ALA A 381 -10.81 -3.60 16.97
C ALA A 381 -10.02 -2.29 16.86
N THR A 382 -9.62 -1.89 15.64
CA THR A 382 -8.92 -0.62 15.37
C THR A 382 -9.79 0.59 15.70
N VAL A 383 -11.06 0.60 15.28
CA VAL A 383 -12.01 1.68 15.60
C VAL A 383 -12.26 1.75 17.10
N ARG A 384 -12.43 0.61 17.78
CA ARG A 384 -12.53 0.57 19.24
C ARG A 384 -11.32 1.22 19.92
N ALA A 385 -10.11 0.94 19.45
CA ALA A 385 -8.91 1.58 19.97
C ALA A 385 -8.90 3.09 19.73
N ALA A 386 -9.25 3.53 18.52
CA ALA A 386 -9.34 4.95 18.19
C ALA A 386 -10.34 5.69 19.08
N VAL A 387 -11.54 5.14 19.28
CA VAL A 387 -12.58 5.68 20.18
C VAL A 387 -12.09 5.72 21.63
N CYS A 388 -11.46 4.64 22.10
CA CYS A 388 -10.92 4.55 23.46
C CYS A 388 -9.85 5.62 23.73
N GLY A 389 -8.93 5.84 22.79
CA GLY A 389 -7.93 6.91 22.89
C GLY A 389 -8.56 8.30 22.86
N LEU A 390 -9.46 8.55 21.91
CA LEU A 390 -10.09 9.85 21.68
C LEU A 390 -10.95 10.31 22.88
N LEU A 391 -11.70 9.39 23.49
CA LEU A 391 -12.57 9.68 24.63
C LEU A 391 -11.90 9.44 25.99
N CYS A 392 -10.61 9.13 26.00
CA CYS A 392 -9.86 8.98 27.24
C CYS A 392 -9.75 10.34 27.97
N GLY A 393 -9.81 10.35 29.30
CA GLY A 393 -9.58 11.57 30.10
C GLY A 393 -8.12 12.02 30.15
N ARG A 394 -7.19 11.32 29.47
CA ARG A 394 -5.75 11.59 29.49
C ARG A 394 -5.32 12.28 28.20
N ARG A 395 -4.76 13.49 28.31
CA ARG A 395 -4.37 14.32 27.15
C ARG A 395 -3.49 13.62 26.12
N LEU A 396 -2.50 12.83 26.56
CA LEU A 396 -1.62 12.09 25.66
C LEU A 396 -2.38 11.01 24.85
N ALA A 397 -3.27 10.25 25.49
CA ALA A 397 -4.09 9.26 24.79
C ALA A 397 -5.04 9.91 23.79
N GLN A 398 -5.59 11.08 24.12
CA GLN A 398 -6.43 11.85 23.21
C GLN A 398 -5.65 12.34 21.98
N GLU A 399 -4.39 12.75 22.14
CA GLU A 399 -3.53 13.11 21.02
C GLU A 399 -3.31 11.92 20.07
N PHE A 400 -2.99 10.74 20.62
CA PHE A 400 -2.79 9.53 19.83
C PHE A 400 -4.11 9.04 19.20
N GLY A 401 -5.22 9.11 19.93
CA GLY A 401 -6.55 8.78 19.42
C GLY A 401 -6.97 9.69 18.28
N ALA A 402 -6.80 11.01 18.41
CA ALA A 402 -7.10 11.97 17.36
C ALA A 402 -6.23 11.75 16.11
N ALA A 403 -4.95 11.43 16.27
CA ALA A 403 -4.07 11.04 15.17
C ALA A 403 -4.55 9.76 14.46
N LEU A 404 -4.93 8.73 15.22
CA LEU A 404 -5.42 7.48 14.65
C LEU A 404 -6.72 7.69 13.87
N VAL A 405 -7.69 8.41 14.45
CA VAL A 405 -8.96 8.75 13.76
C VAL A 405 -8.70 9.52 12.47
N PHE A 406 -7.79 10.49 12.51
CA PHE A 406 -7.38 11.24 11.32
C PHE A 406 -6.81 10.33 10.24
N ASN A 407 -5.94 9.38 10.59
CA ASN A 407 -5.37 8.43 9.64
C ASN A 407 -6.42 7.51 9.03
N LEU A 408 -7.30 6.92 9.84
CA LEU A 408 -8.30 5.95 9.38
C LEU A 408 -9.29 6.58 8.40
N THR A 409 -9.68 7.84 8.63
CA THR A 409 -10.63 8.57 7.78
C THR A 409 -10.06 9.02 6.44
N THR A 410 -8.77 8.80 6.18
CA THR A 410 -8.19 8.92 4.83
C THR A 410 -8.55 7.73 3.92
N ARG A 411 -9.17 6.69 4.48
CA ARG A 411 -9.51 5.44 3.82
C ARG A 411 -11.01 5.22 3.80
N GLU A 412 -11.45 4.36 2.89
CA GLU A 412 -12.82 3.87 2.88
C GLU A 412 -13.06 2.96 4.09
N MET A 413 -14.23 3.11 4.71
CA MET A 413 -14.69 2.29 5.83
C MET A 413 -16.20 2.12 5.74
N PHE A 414 -16.71 1.09 6.41
CA PHE A 414 -18.14 0.80 6.44
C PHE A 414 -18.92 1.82 7.28
N ASP A 415 -20.20 2.02 6.93
CA ASP A 415 -21.07 3.03 7.56
C ASP A 415 -21.19 2.84 9.08
N ASP A 416 -21.24 1.59 9.57
CA ASP A 416 -21.34 1.29 11.01
C ASP A 416 -20.09 1.73 11.80
N LEU A 417 -18.92 1.67 11.18
CA LEU A 417 -17.66 2.15 11.74
C LEU A 417 -17.53 3.67 11.64
N ALA A 418 -17.97 4.23 10.51
CA ALA A 418 -18.02 5.68 10.29
C ALA A 418 -18.94 6.37 11.31
N GLU A 419 -20.10 5.79 11.61
CA GLU A 419 -21.03 6.27 12.63
C GLU A 419 -20.39 6.29 14.02
N GLN A 420 -19.72 5.19 14.41
CA GLN A 420 -19.02 5.10 15.70
C GLN A 420 -17.92 6.14 15.86
N LEU A 421 -17.09 6.35 14.82
CA LEU A 421 -16.08 7.40 14.83
C LEU A 421 -16.71 8.78 14.89
N THR A 422 -17.81 9.00 14.17
CA THR A 422 -18.52 10.28 14.17
C THR A 422 -19.07 10.63 15.54
N GLU A 423 -19.67 9.67 16.25
CA GLU A 423 -20.15 9.88 17.63
C GLU A 423 -18.99 10.25 18.56
N ALA A 424 -17.88 9.52 18.47
CA ALA A 424 -16.71 9.78 19.30
C ALA A 424 -16.10 11.16 19.01
N ILE A 425 -15.98 11.54 17.73
CA ILE A 425 -15.52 12.88 17.32
C ILE A 425 -16.47 13.96 17.86
N ALA A 426 -17.78 13.77 17.73
CA ALA A 426 -18.78 14.72 18.19
C ALA A 426 -18.73 14.94 19.71
N GLN A 427 -18.47 13.89 20.49
CA GLN A 427 -18.26 13.99 21.92
C GLN A 427 -16.92 14.65 22.25
N PHE A 428 -15.84 14.29 21.54
CA PHE A 428 -14.50 14.83 21.74
C PHE A 428 -14.43 16.33 21.50
N LEU A 429 -15.05 16.84 20.42
CA LEU A 429 -15.07 18.26 20.05
C LEU A 429 -15.76 19.18 21.08
N LYS A 430 -16.48 18.63 22.06
CA LYS A 430 -17.08 19.39 23.16
C LYS A 430 -16.08 19.66 24.30
N GLY A 431 -14.92 19.03 24.28
CA GLY A 431 -13.87 19.17 25.28
C GLY A 431 -13.02 20.44 25.13
N ASP A 432 -12.08 20.60 26.05
CA ASP A 432 -11.01 21.61 25.95
C ASP A 432 -9.84 21.00 25.17
N LEU A 433 -9.63 21.46 23.94
CA LEU A 433 -8.77 20.82 22.95
C LEU A 433 -7.68 21.77 22.46
N SER A 434 -6.50 21.23 22.15
CA SER A 434 -5.50 21.97 21.40
C SER A 434 -5.96 22.22 19.96
N GLU A 435 -5.42 23.26 19.32
CA GLU A 435 -5.77 23.57 17.93
C GLU A 435 -5.49 22.39 16.99
N GLU A 436 -4.39 21.67 17.19
CA GLU A 436 -4.04 20.48 16.39
C GLU A 436 -5.06 19.34 16.57
N GLN A 437 -5.56 19.12 17.79
CA GLN A 437 -6.62 18.14 18.06
C GLN A 437 -7.94 18.53 17.38
N VAL A 438 -8.30 19.82 17.44
CA VAL A 438 -9.48 20.35 16.75
C VAL A 438 -9.36 20.16 15.25
N TYR A 439 -8.22 20.54 14.67
CA TYR A 439 -7.96 20.39 13.24
C TYR A 439 -8.11 18.93 12.79
N ARG A 440 -7.42 17.99 13.45
CA ARG A 440 -7.48 16.55 13.12
C ARG A 440 -8.90 15.99 13.20
N ALA A 441 -9.62 16.32 14.26
CA ALA A 441 -11.00 15.87 14.47
C ALA A 441 -11.96 16.43 13.41
N LEU A 442 -11.83 17.70 13.04
CA LEU A 442 -12.66 18.32 11.99
C LEU A 442 -12.30 17.83 10.59
N ALA A 443 -11.02 17.61 10.30
CA ALA A 443 -10.59 17.01 9.04
C ALA A 443 -11.16 15.60 8.88
N ALA A 444 -11.08 14.78 9.93
CA ALA A 444 -11.70 13.46 9.98
C ALA A 444 -13.22 13.52 9.77
N LEU A 445 -13.92 14.42 10.48
CA LEU A 445 -15.37 14.61 10.35
C LEU A 445 -15.77 15.06 8.94
N HIS A 446 -15.00 15.95 8.32
CA HIS A 446 -15.23 16.39 6.95
C HIS A 446 -15.05 15.27 5.93
N ARG A 447 -14.09 14.36 6.15
CA ARG A 447 -13.89 13.15 5.33
C ARG A 447 -15.04 12.16 5.52
N LEU A 448 -15.47 11.91 6.76
CA LEU A 448 -16.61 11.04 7.08
C LEU A 448 -17.92 11.52 6.43
N LEU A 449 -18.16 12.84 6.37
CA LEU A 449 -19.30 13.42 5.64
C LEU A 449 -19.31 13.09 4.14
N ARG A 450 -18.15 12.77 3.54
CA ARG A 450 -18.05 12.34 2.14
C ARG A 450 -18.32 10.84 1.98
N LEU A 451 -17.98 10.05 2.99
CA LEU A 451 -18.12 8.60 2.99
C LEU A 451 -19.55 8.16 3.34
N SER A 452 -20.15 8.74 4.39
CA SER A 452 -21.42 8.31 4.99
C SER A 452 -22.30 9.53 5.28
N TYR A 453 -22.82 10.18 4.24
CA TYR A 453 -23.47 11.50 4.38
C TYR A 453 -24.73 11.47 5.27
N ASN A 454 -25.59 10.48 5.13
CA ASN A 454 -26.90 10.49 5.79
C ASN A 454 -26.75 10.37 7.31
N GLU A 455 -25.93 9.43 7.74
CA GLU A 455 -25.63 9.06 9.12
C GLU A 455 -24.85 10.19 9.81
N VAL A 456 -23.86 10.75 9.12
CA VAL A 456 -22.96 11.77 9.68
C VAL A 456 -23.63 13.15 9.72
N SER A 457 -24.44 13.52 8.71
CA SER A 457 -25.01 14.88 8.63
C SER A 457 -25.92 15.22 9.81
N ALA A 458 -26.79 14.31 10.23
CA ALA A 458 -27.68 14.51 11.38
C ALA A 458 -26.89 14.76 12.67
N LYS A 459 -25.80 14.02 12.86
CA LYS A 459 -24.92 14.21 14.02
C LYS A 459 -24.20 15.55 13.96
N VAL A 460 -23.69 15.94 12.80
CA VAL A 460 -23.01 17.24 12.59
C VAL A 460 -23.97 18.40 12.87
N GLN A 461 -25.24 18.32 12.46
CA GLN A 461 -26.26 19.33 12.80
C GLN A 461 -26.39 19.49 14.31
N SER A 462 -26.42 18.39 15.06
CA SER A 462 -26.57 18.41 16.52
C SER A 462 -25.41 19.10 17.26
N ILE A 463 -24.21 19.13 16.68
CA ILE A 463 -23.02 19.78 17.26
C ILE A 463 -22.65 21.12 16.61
N SER A 464 -23.44 21.59 15.64
CA SER A 464 -23.17 22.82 14.88
C SER A 464 -22.84 24.05 15.76
N PRO A 465 -23.54 24.33 16.89
CA PRO A 465 -23.18 25.45 17.76
C PRO A 465 -21.75 25.36 18.33
N TYR A 466 -21.27 24.15 18.61
CA TYR A 466 -19.91 23.92 19.10
C TYR A 466 -18.87 24.13 17.99
N LEU A 467 -19.18 23.70 16.76
CA LEU A 467 -18.29 23.90 15.61
C LEU A 467 -18.02 25.38 15.35
N GLN A 468 -19.05 26.23 15.47
CA GLN A 468 -18.90 27.68 15.29
C GLN A 468 -18.00 28.31 16.36
N LYS A 469 -18.05 27.81 17.60
CA LYS A 469 -17.15 28.26 18.66
C LYS A 469 -15.68 27.91 18.35
N LEU A 470 -15.43 26.76 17.74
CA LEU A 470 -14.10 26.29 17.36
C LEU A 470 -13.52 27.02 16.15
N ALA A 471 -14.35 27.68 15.33
CA ALA A 471 -13.89 28.43 14.16
C ALA A 471 -12.91 29.58 14.48
N GLY A 472 -12.86 30.03 15.74
CA GLY A 472 -11.91 31.06 16.19
C GLY A 472 -10.49 30.55 16.47
N SER A 473 -10.22 29.24 16.42
CA SER A 473 -8.92 28.67 16.83
C SER A 473 -7.79 28.93 15.82
N SER A 474 -8.06 28.81 14.52
CA SER A 474 -7.08 29.08 13.44
C SER A 474 -7.79 29.22 12.09
N GLU A 475 -7.10 29.77 11.08
CA GLU A 475 -7.68 29.93 9.74
C GLU A 475 -7.99 28.58 9.07
N ARG A 476 -7.13 27.56 9.26
CA ARG A 476 -7.39 26.21 8.73
C ARG A 476 -8.61 25.56 9.39
N VAL A 477 -8.78 25.74 10.70
CA VAL A 477 -9.95 25.25 11.44
C VAL A 477 -11.21 25.96 10.97
N LYS A 478 -11.17 27.29 10.83
CA LYS A 478 -12.29 28.09 10.31
C LYS A 478 -12.72 27.63 8.91
N ASN A 479 -11.76 27.34 8.03
CA ASN A 479 -12.02 26.82 6.69
C ASN A 479 -12.73 25.46 6.75
N LEU A 480 -12.27 24.53 7.59
CA LEU A 480 -12.92 23.23 7.78
C LEU A 480 -14.34 23.36 8.35
N VAL A 481 -14.55 24.20 9.38
CA VAL A 481 -15.88 24.45 9.95
C VAL A 481 -16.83 24.99 8.87
N THR A 482 -16.35 25.89 8.03
CA THR A 482 -17.14 26.46 6.93
C THR A 482 -17.51 25.39 5.90
N GLN A 483 -16.55 24.57 5.48
CA GLN A 483 -16.79 23.47 4.54
C GLN A 483 -17.80 22.45 5.10
N ILE A 484 -17.63 22.04 6.36
CA ILE A 484 -18.54 21.13 7.06
C ILE A 484 -19.96 21.73 7.14
N SER A 485 -20.08 22.98 7.59
CA SER A 485 -21.36 23.66 7.74
C SER A 485 -22.09 23.84 6.40
N SER A 486 -21.35 24.14 5.32
CA SER A 486 -21.91 24.31 3.98
C SER A 486 -22.52 23.02 3.42
N LYS A 487 -21.94 21.86 3.75
CA LYS A 487 -22.41 20.55 3.29
C LYS A 487 -23.67 20.07 3.99
N VAL A 488 -23.85 20.48 5.23
CA VAL A 488 -24.90 19.97 6.13
C VAL A 488 -26.11 20.91 6.21
N SER A 489 -25.98 22.14 5.69
CA SER A 489 -27.09 23.08 5.53
C SER A 489 -28.09 22.56 4.48
N PRO A 490 -29.41 22.65 4.71
CA PRO A 490 -30.39 22.28 3.70
C PRO A 490 -30.17 23.11 2.41
N PRO A 491 -30.38 22.54 1.21
CA PRO A 491 -30.29 23.30 -0.02
C PRO A 491 -31.24 24.49 0.10
N ALA A 492 -30.72 25.70 -0.13
CA ALA A 492 -31.49 26.93 -0.07
C ALA A 492 -32.77 26.74 -0.88
N SER A 493 -33.92 26.85 -0.22
CA SER A 493 -35.22 26.84 -0.86
C SER A 493 -35.22 27.96 -1.89
N VAL A 494 -35.18 27.58 -3.17
CA VAL A 494 -35.38 28.52 -4.28
C VAL A 494 -36.76 29.12 -4.04
N PRO A 495 -36.89 30.45 -3.84
CA PRO A 495 -38.20 31.05 -3.70
C PRO A 495 -38.96 30.76 -4.98
N LYS A 496 -40.05 30.01 -4.86
CA LYS A 496 -41.04 29.85 -5.93
C LYS A 496 -41.56 31.26 -6.23
N LYS A 497 -41.05 31.85 -7.30
CA LYS A 497 -41.61 33.05 -7.91
C LYS A 497 -42.81 32.67 -8.76
#